data_AF-A0A7C7XWL0-F1
#
_entry.id   AF-A0A7C7XWL0-F1
#
_cell.length_a   1.000
_cell.length_b   1.000
_cell.length_c   1.000
_cell.angle_alpha   90.00
_cell.angle_beta   90.00
_cell.angle_gamma   90.00
#
_symmetry.space_group_name_H-M   'P 1'
#
loop_
_entity.id
_entity.type
_entity.pdbx_description
1 polymer ?
#
loop_
_entity_poly.entity_id
_entity_poly.type
_entity_poly.pdbx_seq_one_letter_code
_entity_poly.pdbx_strand_id
1 'polypeptide(L)'
;MLKFFQFSGTISGTTFFLRILFTILLSIPGIIIITFFFSSYLITEGFIDMSNPEGFDQIAFQESIEENPEEFFANMYSAVTSGWMISIVLSFIPAIWFSIASHYKRVSALFYENRKNIFAILIGFKLISDATGLGILSSFSFLKTPFSIITVLIFIFLVFKNSDIDKDDHEG
;
A
#
# COMPACT_ATOMS: atom_id res chain seq x y z
N MET A 1 11.73 -9.43 15.93
CA MET A 1 10.58 -8.64 15.45
C MET A 1 10.81 -7.14 15.60
N LEU A 2 10.98 -6.59 16.82
CA LEU A 2 11.13 -5.14 17.04
C LEU A 2 12.20 -4.45 16.18
N LYS A 3 13.37 -5.08 16.00
CA LYS A 3 14.47 -4.54 15.18
C LYS A 3 14.06 -4.18 13.73
N PHE A 4 13.08 -4.90 13.15
CA PHE A 4 12.62 -4.63 11.80
C PHE A 4 11.79 -3.35 11.66
N PHE A 5 11.16 -2.92 12.77
CA PHE A 5 10.29 -1.75 12.84
C PHE A 5 11.02 -0.51 13.40
N GLN A 6 12.32 -0.61 13.66
CA GLN A 6 13.12 0.47 14.22
C GLN A 6 13.77 1.34 13.15
N PHE A 7 13.85 2.65 13.43
CA PHE A 7 14.58 3.64 12.65
C PHE A 7 16.05 3.70 13.08
N SER A 8 16.71 2.55 13.08
CA SER A 8 18.12 2.39 13.47
C SER A 8 18.78 1.28 12.66
N GLY A 9 20.11 1.32 12.60
CA GLY A 9 20.89 0.36 11.83
C GLY A 9 20.78 0.56 10.32
N THR A 10 21.38 -0.38 9.58
CA THR A 10 21.47 -0.32 8.12
C THR A 10 21.16 -1.68 7.52
N ILE A 11 20.75 -1.72 6.24
CA ILE A 11 20.48 -2.97 5.53
C ILE A 11 21.11 -2.96 4.14
N SER A 12 21.47 -4.14 3.67
CA SER A 12 21.92 -4.36 2.30
C SER A 12 20.78 -4.12 1.29
N GLY A 13 21.13 -3.95 0.02
CA GLY A 13 20.14 -3.82 -1.06
C GLY A 13 19.30 -5.08 -1.26
N THR A 14 19.89 -6.27 -1.07
CA THR A 14 19.18 -7.56 -1.13
C THR A 14 18.18 -7.70 0.02
N THR A 15 18.60 -7.40 1.24
CA THR A 15 17.71 -7.41 2.41
C THR A 15 16.59 -6.37 2.23
N PHE A 16 16.88 -5.20 1.66
CA PHE A 16 15.86 -4.20 1.32
C PHE A 16 14.82 -4.76 0.33
N PHE A 17 15.26 -5.37 -0.78
CA PHE A 17 14.37 -6.00 -1.77
C PHE A 17 13.43 -7.04 -1.12
N LEU A 18 13.99 -7.95 -0.31
CA LEU A 18 13.21 -8.98 0.39
C LEU A 18 12.21 -8.37 1.37
N ARG A 19 12.57 -7.31 2.07
CA ARG A 19 11.64 -6.59 2.96
C ARG A 19 10.52 -5.89 2.18
N ILE A 20 10.79 -5.32 1.02
CA ILE A 20 9.72 -4.76 0.19
C ILE A 20 8.74 -5.85 -0.27
N LEU A 21 9.22 -7.03 -0.66
CA LEU A 21 8.35 -8.18 -0.95
C LEU A 21 7.55 -8.62 0.29
N PHE A 22 8.19 -8.68 1.45
CA PHE A 22 7.51 -9.02 2.70
C PHE A 22 6.41 -8.00 3.09
N THR A 23 6.54 -6.75 2.65
CA THR A 23 5.50 -5.72 2.86
C THR A 23 4.17 -6.11 2.18
N ILE A 24 4.22 -6.83 1.05
CA ILE A 24 3.02 -7.37 0.39
C ILE A 24 2.31 -8.37 1.32
N LEU A 25 3.07 -9.25 1.98
CA LEU A 25 2.51 -10.19 2.94
C LEU A 25 1.91 -9.47 4.15
N LEU A 26 2.55 -8.40 4.62
CA LEU A 26 2.02 -7.57 5.72
C LEU A 26 0.75 -6.80 5.33
N SER A 27 0.45 -6.67 4.04
CA SER A 27 -0.77 -6.01 3.54
C SER A 27 -1.99 -6.94 3.48
N ILE A 28 -1.79 -8.26 3.63
CA ILE A 28 -2.84 -9.28 3.58
C ILE A 28 -4.01 -8.98 4.52
N PRO A 29 -3.80 -8.58 5.80
CA PRO A 29 -4.91 -8.23 6.68
C PRO A 29 -5.83 -7.13 6.11
N GLY A 30 -5.26 -6.12 5.44
CA GLY A 30 -6.05 -5.08 4.81
C GLY A 30 -6.80 -5.56 3.57
N ILE A 31 -6.18 -6.42 2.76
CA ILE A 31 -6.86 -7.06 1.63
C ILE A 31 -8.06 -7.89 2.13
N ILE A 32 -7.88 -8.66 3.21
CA ILE A 32 -8.94 -9.46 3.83
C ILE A 32 -10.10 -8.57 4.27
N ILE A 33 -9.84 -7.46 4.96
CA ILE A 33 -10.90 -6.53 5.42
C ILE A 33 -11.65 -5.92 4.23
N ILE A 34 -10.94 -5.55 3.16
CA ILE A 34 -11.57 -5.03 1.93
C ILE A 34 -12.49 -6.10 1.33
N THR A 35 -12.02 -7.34 1.20
CA THR A 35 -12.86 -8.45 0.70
C THR A 35 -14.09 -8.69 1.58
N PHE A 36 -13.93 -8.60 2.91
CA PHE A 36 -15.06 -8.70 3.84
C PHE A 36 -16.06 -7.56 3.69
N PHE A 37 -15.60 -6.32 3.48
CA PHE A 37 -16.48 -5.19 3.20
C PHE A 37 -17.35 -5.46 1.97
N PHE A 38 -16.73 -5.82 0.85
CA PHE A 38 -17.46 -6.11 -0.38
C PHE A 38 -18.43 -7.29 -0.20
N SER A 39 -17.99 -8.37 0.45
CA SER A 39 -18.87 -9.52 0.72
C SER A 39 -20.07 -9.13 1.57
N SER A 40 -19.84 -8.35 2.64
CA SER A 40 -20.90 -7.84 3.51
C SER A 40 -21.89 -6.95 2.78
N TYR A 41 -21.40 -6.08 1.89
CA TYR A 41 -22.25 -5.23 1.05
C TYR A 41 -23.13 -6.10 0.14
N LEU A 42 -22.54 -7.04 -0.59
CA LEU A 42 -23.28 -7.92 -1.51
C LEU A 42 -24.36 -8.77 -0.81
N ILE A 43 -24.10 -9.24 0.41
CA ILE A 43 -25.09 -9.97 1.22
C ILE A 43 -26.23 -9.04 1.66
N THR A 44 -25.89 -7.82 2.07
CA THR A 44 -26.88 -6.85 2.59
C THR A 44 -27.83 -6.37 1.51
N GLU A 45 -27.31 -6.16 0.29
CA GLU A 45 -28.11 -5.80 -0.88
C GLU A 45 -28.88 -7.00 -1.48
N GLY A 46 -28.72 -8.20 -0.90
CA GLY A 46 -29.43 -9.40 -1.33
C GLY A 46 -28.87 -10.07 -2.58
N PHE A 47 -27.73 -9.62 -3.11
CA PHE A 47 -27.05 -10.29 -4.22
C PHE A 47 -26.50 -11.66 -3.81
N ILE A 48 -26.11 -11.82 -2.54
CA ILE A 48 -25.65 -13.10 -1.98
C ILE A 48 -26.62 -13.58 -0.90
N ASP A 49 -27.36 -14.64 -1.21
CA ASP A 49 -28.14 -15.43 -0.26
C ASP A 49 -27.28 -16.52 0.38
N MET A 50 -26.87 -16.30 1.63
CA MET A 50 -26.07 -17.27 2.39
C MET A 50 -26.81 -18.56 2.76
N SER A 51 -28.13 -18.63 2.56
CA SER A 51 -28.94 -19.82 2.81
C SER A 51 -29.03 -20.76 1.62
N ASN A 52 -28.53 -20.35 0.45
CA ASN A 52 -28.60 -21.11 -0.80
C ASN A 52 -27.18 -21.43 -1.36
N PRO A 53 -26.88 -22.70 -1.74
CA PRO A 53 -25.62 -23.07 -2.40
C PRO A 53 -25.33 -22.35 -3.73
N GLU A 54 -26.37 -21.95 -4.47
CA GLU A 54 -26.26 -21.11 -5.68
C GLU A 54 -26.52 -19.63 -5.36
N GLY A 55 -26.30 -19.23 -4.10
CA GLY A 55 -26.84 -18.00 -3.53
C GLY A 55 -26.32 -16.69 -4.11
N PHE A 56 -25.40 -16.69 -5.08
CA PHE A 56 -25.01 -15.45 -5.75
C PHE A 56 -25.84 -15.22 -7.01
N ASP A 57 -26.74 -14.24 -6.96
CA ASP A 57 -27.51 -13.78 -8.11
C ASP A 57 -26.65 -12.88 -9.01
N GLN A 58 -25.90 -13.54 -9.90
CA GLN A 58 -25.01 -12.88 -10.85
C GLN A 58 -25.76 -11.98 -11.85
N ILE A 59 -26.99 -12.34 -12.22
CA ILE A 59 -27.79 -11.60 -13.19
C ILE A 59 -28.24 -10.29 -12.56
N ALA A 60 -28.84 -10.35 -11.37
CA ALA A 60 -29.27 -9.14 -10.66
C ALA A 60 -28.10 -8.21 -10.33
N PHE A 61 -26.94 -8.77 -9.94
CA PHE A 61 -25.73 -7.98 -9.72
C PHE A 61 -25.27 -7.27 -10.99
N GLN A 62 -25.23 -7.97 -12.13
CA GLN A 62 -24.84 -7.38 -13.41
C GLN A 62 -25.83 -6.30 -13.87
N GLU A 63 -27.13 -6.59 -13.83
CA GLU A 63 -28.19 -5.62 -14.19
C GLU A 63 -28.11 -4.35 -13.35
N SER A 64 -27.85 -4.48 -12.03
CA SER A 64 -27.70 -3.31 -11.14
C SER A 64 -26.58 -2.36 -11.54
N ILE A 65 -25.51 -2.88 -12.17
CA ILE A 65 -24.37 -2.09 -12.63
C ILE A 65 -24.63 -1.55 -14.05
N GLU A 66 -25.25 -2.33 -14.92
CA GLU A 66 -25.51 -1.94 -16.31
C GLU A 66 -26.62 -0.89 -16.44
N GLU A 67 -27.69 -1.03 -15.68
CA GLU A 67 -28.85 -0.13 -15.77
C GLU A 67 -28.61 1.21 -15.09
N ASN A 68 -27.99 1.21 -13.91
CA ASN A 68 -27.72 2.44 -13.15
C ASN A 68 -26.40 2.38 -12.35
N PRO A 69 -25.24 2.49 -13.01
CA PRO A 69 -23.95 2.37 -12.35
C PRO A 69 -23.73 3.44 -11.28
N GLU A 70 -24.24 4.66 -11.48
CA GLU A 70 -24.09 5.75 -10.52
C GLU A 70 -24.78 5.43 -9.20
N GLU A 71 -25.99 4.89 -9.26
CA GLU A 71 -26.75 4.49 -8.07
C GLU A 71 -26.08 3.33 -7.35
N PHE A 72 -25.63 2.31 -8.08
CA PHE A 72 -24.87 1.20 -7.51
C PHE A 72 -23.65 1.69 -6.72
N PHE A 73 -22.82 2.54 -7.32
CA PHE A 73 -21.62 3.06 -6.65
C PHE A 73 -21.96 4.02 -5.50
N ALA A 74 -23.04 4.79 -5.60
CA ALA A 74 -23.51 5.66 -4.51
C ALA A 74 -23.96 4.83 -3.30
N ASN A 75 -24.71 3.76 -3.53
CA ASN A 75 -25.18 2.84 -2.48
C ASN A 75 -23.98 2.15 -1.81
N MET A 76 -23.05 1.60 -2.60
CA MET A 76 -21.82 1.01 -2.08
C MET A 76 -20.98 2.02 -1.28
N TYR A 77 -20.84 3.26 -1.76
CA TYR A 77 -20.12 4.32 -1.04
C TYR A 77 -20.83 4.67 0.28
N SER A 78 -22.16 4.76 0.28
CA SER A 78 -22.95 5.03 1.49
C SER A 78 -22.86 3.91 2.53
N ALA A 79 -22.61 2.67 2.09
CA ALA A 79 -22.36 1.52 2.96
C ALA A 79 -20.99 1.58 3.68
N VAL A 80 -20.08 2.46 3.24
CA VAL A 80 -18.78 2.67 3.88
C VAL A 80 -18.97 3.46 5.19
N THR A 81 -19.11 2.71 6.28
CA THR A 81 -19.17 3.28 7.64
C THR A 81 -17.79 3.72 8.14
N SER A 82 -17.77 4.56 9.19
CA SER A 82 -16.53 4.90 9.90
C SER A 82 -15.81 3.66 10.45
N GLY A 83 -16.54 2.61 10.82
CA GLY A 83 -15.96 1.35 11.29
C GLY A 83 -15.14 0.64 10.21
N TRP A 84 -15.64 0.61 8.98
CA TRP A 84 -14.90 0.08 7.83
C TRP A 84 -13.64 0.89 7.55
N MET A 85 -13.75 2.22 7.53
CA MET A 85 -12.61 3.11 7.31
C MET A 85 -11.51 2.91 8.36
N ILE A 86 -11.87 2.89 9.64
CA ILE A 86 -10.92 2.68 10.74
C ILE A 86 -10.25 1.30 10.61
N SER A 87 -11.03 0.26 10.34
CA SER A 87 -10.51 -1.11 10.22
C SER A 87 -9.52 -1.25 9.08
N ILE A 88 -9.84 -0.67 7.91
CA ILE A 88 -8.94 -0.62 6.75
C ILE A 88 -7.66 0.12 7.14
N VAL A 89 -7.75 1.34 7.69
CA VAL A 89 -6.55 2.12 8.07
C VAL A 89 -5.67 1.33 9.05
N LEU A 90 -6.24 0.78 10.12
CA LEU A 90 -5.50 0.04 11.14
C LEU A 90 -4.79 -1.19 10.57
N SER A 91 -5.43 -1.90 9.63
CA SER A 91 -4.87 -3.11 9.05
C SER A 91 -3.63 -2.89 8.18
N PHE A 92 -3.50 -1.70 7.58
CA PHE A 92 -2.33 -1.34 6.78
C PHE A 92 -1.20 -0.70 7.59
N ILE A 93 -1.43 -0.30 8.86
CA ILE A 93 -0.39 0.30 9.72
C ILE A 93 0.90 -0.53 9.76
N PRO A 94 0.86 -1.87 9.99
CA PRO A 94 2.09 -2.67 10.04
C PRO A 94 2.87 -2.64 8.72
N ALA A 95 2.18 -2.73 7.58
CA ALA A 95 2.79 -2.68 6.26
C ALA A 95 3.42 -1.31 5.98
N ILE A 96 2.69 -0.22 6.27
CA ILE A 96 3.17 1.15 6.11
C ILE A 96 4.42 1.38 6.98
N TRP A 97 4.34 1.06 8.26
CA TRP A 97 5.46 1.27 9.19
C TRP A 97 6.69 0.46 8.80
N PHE A 98 6.51 -0.82 8.47
CA PHE A 98 7.59 -1.70 8.06
C PHE A 98 8.26 -1.22 6.76
N SER A 99 7.46 -0.73 5.79
CA SER A 99 7.98 -0.15 4.55
C SER A 99 8.83 1.07 4.84
N ILE A 100 8.32 2.00 5.66
CA ILE A 100 9.00 3.24 6.03
C ILE A 100 10.32 2.94 6.77
N ALA A 101 10.31 2.03 7.75
CA ALA A 101 11.51 1.62 8.49
C ALA A 101 12.55 0.98 7.56
N SER A 102 12.12 0.16 6.60
CA SER A 102 13.02 -0.47 5.62
C SER A 102 13.69 0.56 4.71
N HIS A 103 12.95 1.56 4.24
CA HIS A 103 13.53 2.67 3.47
C HIS A 103 14.51 3.49 4.31
N TYR A 104 14.18 3.78 5.57
CA TYR A 104 15.09 4.50 6.47
C TYR A 104 16.43 3.79 6.64
N LYS A 105 16.40 2.49 6.96
CA LYS A 105 17.62 1.69 7.14
C LYS A 105 18.44 1.64 5.85
N ARG A 106 17.78 1.57 4.70
CA ARG A 106 18.48 1.51 3.42
C ARG A 106 19.11 2.85 3.04
N VAL A 107 18.39 3.95 3.22
CA VAL A 107 18.94 5.31 3.04
C VAL A 107 20.11 5.55 3.99
N SER A 108 20.01 5.07 5.24
CA SER A 108 21.09 5.17 6.23
C SER A 108 22.36 4.41 5.82
N ALA A 109 22.21 3.33 5.04
CA ALA A 109 23.34 2.57 4.50
C ALA A 109 24.07 3.33 3.37
N LEU A 110 23.32 4.04 2.52
CA LEU A 110 23.85 4.69 1.31
C LEU A 110 24.29 6.13 1.54
N PHE A 111 23.68 6.82 2.50
CA PHE A 111 23.85 8.25 2.70
C PHE A 111 23.94 8.59 4.19
N TYR A 112 24.84 7.91 4.92
CA TYR A 112 24.88 7.98 6.39
C TYR A 112 24.85 9.41 6.95
N GLU A 113 25.68 10.31 6.41
CA GLU A 113 25.77 11.71 6.86
C GLU A 113 24.47 12.50 6.63
N ASN A 114 23.86 12.34 5.46
CA ASN A 114 22.67 13.10 5.02
C ASN A 114 21.35 12.31 5.14
N ARG A 115 21.36 11.18 5.86
CA ARG A 115 20.28 10.19 5.86
C ARG A 115 18.90 10.77 6.18
N LYS A 116 18.81 11.69 7.14
CA LYS A 116 17.53 12.28 7.56
C LYS A 116 16.91 13.13 6.45
N ASN A 117 17.72 13.95 5.79
CA ASN A 117 17.26 14.84 4.72
C ASN A 117 16.84 14.03 3.49
N ILE A 118 17.66 13.06 3.08
CA ILE A 118 17.36 12.21 1.92
C ILE A 118 16.13 11.33 2.19
N PHE A 119 16.01 10.79 3.40
CA PHE A 119 14.84 10.02 3.80
C PHE A 119 13.57 10.88 3.78
N ALA A 120 13.62 12.11 4.32
CA ALA A 120 12.48 13.03 4.30
C ALA A 120 12.06 13.38 2.86
N ILE A 121 13.02 13.66 1.97
CA ILE A 121 12.76 13.90 0.55
C ILE A 121 12.13 12.67 -0.10
N LEU A 122 12.65 11.47 0.16
CA LEU A 122 12.11 10.23 -0.40
C LEU A 122 10.66 9.99 0.04
N ILE A 123 10.36 10.13 1.33
CA ILE A 123 9.00 9.95 1.85
C ILE A 123 8.06 11.04 1.31
N GLY A 124 8.50 12.30 1.27
CA GLY A 124 7.73 13.40 0.70
C GLY A 124 7.42 13.19 -0.78
N PHE A 125 8.43 12.79 -1.58
CA PHE A 125 8.26 12.43 -2.98
C PHE A 125 7.26 11.29 -3.14
N LYS A 126 7.38 10.22 -2.34
CA LYS A 126 6.49 9.06 -2.41
C LYS A 126 5.04 9.43 -2.11
N LEU A 127 4.80 10.23 -1.06
CA LEU A 127 3.45 10.69 -0.72
C LEU A 127 2.82 11.54 -1.83
N ILE A 128 3.58 12.47 -2.42
CA ILE A 128 3.11 13.30 -3.53
C ILE A 128 2.83 12.43 -4.77
N SER A 129 3.75 11.53 -5.11
CA SER A 129 3.61 10.59 -6.21
C SER A 129 2.36 9.71 -6.07
N ASP A 130 2.15 9.12 -4.90
CA ASP A 130 1.00 8.26 -4.62
C ASP A 130 -0.31 9.06 -4.65
N ALA A 131 -0.35 10.24 -4.05
CA ALA A 131 -1.53 11.12 -4.08
C ALA A 131 -1.88 11.60 -5.50
N THR A 132 -0.88 11.89 -6.33
CA THR A 132 -1.07 12.17 -7.76
C THR A 132 -1.54 10.93 -8.52
N GLY A 133 -0.98 9.76 -8.24
CA GLY A 133 -1.34 8.49 -8.89
C GLY A 133 -2.78 8.05 -8.61
N LEU A 134 -3.25 8.27 -7.39
CA LEU A 134 -4.61 8.03 -6.91
C LEU A 134 -5.62 9.12 -7.31
N GLY A 135 -5.18 10.19 -7.98
CA GLY A 135 -6.07 11.26 -8.45
C GLY A 135 -6.48 12.27 -7.38
N ILE A 136 -5.92 12.19 -6.16
CA ILE A 136 -6.17 13.16 -5.08
C ILE A 136 -5.61 14.54 -5.46
N LEU A 137 -4.43 14.58 -6.09
CA LEU A 137 -3.80 15.81 -6.58
C LEU A 137 -4.01 15.96 -8.09
N SER A 138 -5.26 16.27 -8.48
CA SER A 138 -5.67 16.39 -9.88
C SER A 138 -4.85 17.40 -10.69
N SER A 139 -4.41 18.50 -10.06
CA SER A 139 -3.52 19.52 -10.66
C SER A 139 -2.16 18.98 -11.11
N PHE A 140 -1.72 17.84 -10.55
CA PHE A 140 -0.46 17.17 -10.91
C PHE A 140 -0.67 15.92 -11.76
N SER A 141 -1.87 15.65 -12.25
CA SER A 141 -2.19 14.44 -13.04
C SER A 141 -1.24 14.21 -14.23
N PHE A 142 -0.77 15.28 -14.88
CA PHE A 142 0.23 15.20 -15.95
C PHE A 142 1.58 14.61 -15.51
N LEU A 143 1.88 14.61 -14.21
CA LEU A 143 3.08 14.04 -13.62
C LEU A 143 2.93 12.57 -13.21
N LYS A 144 1.74 11.96 -13.35
CA LYS A 144 1.50 10.56 -12.94
C LYS A 144 2.51 9.59 -13.56
N THR A 145 2.69 9.65 -14.88
CA THR A 145 3.65 8.80 -15.61
C THR A 145 5.11 9.07 -15.21
N PRO A 146 5.62 10.32 -15.25
CA PRO A 146 7.01 10.56 -14.86
C PRO A 146 7.28 10.23 -13.39
N PHE A 147 6.36 10.49 -12.46
CA PHE A 147 6.50 10.07 -11.05
C PHE A 147 6.57 8.55 -10.90
N SER A 148 5.77 7.79 -11.65
CA SER A 148 5.86 6.33 -11.68
C SER A 148 7.24 5.86 -12.15
N ILE A 149 7.78 6.46 -13.21
CA ILE A 149 9.12 6.11 -13.72
C ILE A 149 10.19 6.43 -12.68
N ILE A 150 10.16 7.62 -12.08
CA ILE A 150 11.12 8.04 -11.06
C ILE A 150 11.05 7.12 -9.84
N THR A 151 9.84 6.71 -9.41
CA THR A 151 9.66 5.76 -8.31
C THR A 151 10.35 4.43 -8.59
N VAL A 152 10.22 3.90 -9.81
CA VAL A 152 10.91 2.66 -10.23
C VAL A 152 12.42 2.86 -10.25
N LEU A 153 12.92 3.98 -10.77
CA LEU A 153 14.36 4.28 -10.79
C LEU A 153 14.96 4.39 -9.39
N ILE A 154 14.26 5.06 -8.46
CA ILE A 154 14.67 5.13 -7.05
C ILE A 154 14.72 3.73 -6.44
N PHE A 155 13.70 2.91 -6.70
CA PHE A 155 13.68 1.53 -6.19
C PHE A 155 14.87 0.70 -6.70
N ILE A 156 15.12 0.72 -8.00
CA ILE A 156 16.26 0.03 -8.62
C ILE A 156 17.58 0.53 -8.01
N PHE A 157 17.73 1.85 -7.87
CA PHE A 157 18.92 2.43 -7.26
C PHE A 157 19.13 1.93 -5.82
N LEU A 158 18.09 1.94 -4.99
CA LEU A 158 18.18 1.47 -3.60
C LEU A 158 18.53 -0.01 -3.51
N VAL A 159 18.03 -0.85 -4.42
CA VAL A 159 18.30 -2.29 -4.46
C VAL A 159 19.73 -2.58 -4.91
N PHE A 160 20.23 -1.95 -5.96
CA PHE A 160 21.49 -2.36 -6.60
C PHE A 160 22.72 -1.55 -6.20
N LYS A 161 22.56 -0.32 -5.70
CA LYS A 161 23.72 0.50 -5.31
C LYS A 161 24.44 -0.14 -4.12
N ASN A 162 25.73 -0.41 -4.21
CA ASN A 162 26.49 -0.86 -3.04
C ASN A 162 26.67 0.28 -2.03
N SER A 163 26.59 -0.04 -0.74
CA SER A 163 26.97 0.84 0.37
C SER A 163 28.45 0.64 0.72
N ASP A 164 29.05 1.67 1.32
CA ASP A 164 30.44 1.64 1.80
C ASP A 164 30.58 0.95 3.18
N ILE A 165 29.49 0.36 3.67
CA ILE A 165 29.44 -0.42 4.92
C ILE A 165 29.79 -1.87 4.59
N ASP A 166 30.60 -2.49 5.45
CA ASP A 166 30.93 -3.91 5.30
C ASP A 166 29.69 -4.79 5.32
N LYS A 167 29.71 -5.85 4.52
CA LYS A 167 28.54 -6.73 4.34
C LYS A 167 28.08 -7.37 5.65
N ASP A 168 29.01 -7.63 6.56
CA ASP A 168 28.76 -8.27 7.84
C ASP A 168 28.21 -7.29 8.90
N ASP A 169 28.29 -5.97 8.65
CA ASP A 169 27.78 -4.92 9.53
C ASP A 169 26.32 -4.52 9.22
N HIS A 170 25.72 -5.12 8.17
CA HIS A 170 24.31 -4.92 7.84
C HIS A 170 23.38 -5.79 8.69
N GLU A 171 22.22 -5.23 9.05
CA GLU A 171 21.19 -5.97 9.76
C GLU A 171 20.36 -6.86 8.82
N GLY A 172 20.29 -8.15 9.16
CA GLY A 172 19.27 -9.06 8.67
C GLY A 172 19.63 -9.81 7.40
#